data_AF-A0A924QFJ5-F1
#
_entry.id   AF-A0A924QFJ5-F1
#
_cell.length_a   1.000
_cell.length_b   1.000
_cell.length_c   1.000
_cell.angle_alpha   90.00
_cell.angle_beta   90.00
_cell.angle_gamma   90.00
#
_symmetry.space_group_name_H-M   'P 1'
#
loop_
_entity.id
_entity.type
_entity.pdbx_description
1 polymer ?
#
loop_
_entity_poly.entity_id
_entity_poly.type
_entity_poly.pdbx_seq_one_letter_code
_entity_poly.pdbx_strand_id
1 'polypeptide(L)' 'MLMLPWDCGYADYQPQHGMLIPMSGGEAWIRPEGRRAYFAGKVNKLRYEWAT' A
#
# COMPACT_ATOMS: atom_id res chain seq x y z
N MET A 1 23.81 3.57 3.22
CA MET A 1 22.52 2.89 2.98
C MET A 1 22.13 3.13 1.53
N LEU A 2 21.99 2.08 0.71
CA LEU A 2 21.59 2.23 -0.70
C LEU A 2 20.06 2.17 -0.77
N MET A 3 19.42 3.25 -1.21
CA MET A 3 17.98 3.25 -1.48
C MET A 3 17.78 2.72 -2.90
N LEU A 4 17.32 1.47 -3.03
CA LEU A 4 16.88 0.96 -4.32
C LEU A 4 15.58 1.67 -4.73
N PRO A 5 15.32 1.88 -6.03
CA PRO A 5 14.01 2.30 -6.48
C PRO A 5 12.96 1.30 -6.00
N TRP A 6 11.84 1.81 -5.51
CA TRP A 6 10.73 1.01 -5.03
C TRP A 6 9.43 1.53 -5.63
N ASP A 7 8.45 0.65 -5.69
CA ASP A 7 7.13 0.93 -6.23
C ASP A 7 6.07 0.36 -5.28
N CYS A 8 4.91 1.01 -5.23
CA CYS A 8 3.76 0.56 -4.47
C CYS A 8 2.51 0.50 -5.35
N GLY A 9 1.70 -0.52 -5.12
CA GLY A 9 0.42 -0.70 -5.80
C GLY A 9 -0.68 -0.81 -4.77
N TYR A 10 -1.75 -0.05 -4.98
CA TYR A 10 -2.95 -0.07 -4.15
C TYR A 10 -4.17 -0.42 -5.01
N ALA A 11 -5.04 -1.27 -4.48
CA ALA A 11 -6.21 -1.76 -5.18
C ALA A 11 -7.37 -1.98 -4.21
N ASP A 12 -8.53 -2.34 -4.76
CA ASP A 12 -9.76 -2.58 -4.00
C ASP A 12 -10.17 -1.36 -3.17
N TYR A 13 -10.37 -0.24 -3.87
CA TYR A 13 -10.82 1.00 -3.23
C TYR A 13 -12.29 0.87 -2.83
N GLN A 14 -12.58 1.07 -1.54
CA GLN A 14 -13.91 0.95 -0.99
C GLN A 14 -14.26 2.17 -0.13
N PRO A 15 -15.52 2.65 -0.14
CA PRO A 15 -15.99 3.65 0.81
C PRO A 15 -15.94 3.11 2.25
N GLN A 16 -15.22 3.82 3.12
CA GLN A 16 -15.08 3.55 4.54
C GLN A 16 -15.35 4.85 5.29
N HIS A 17 -16.47 4.93 6.00
CA HIS A 17 -16.87 6.13 6.75
C HIS A 17 -16.85 7.43 5.90
N GLY A 18 -17.26 7.33 4.64
CA GLY A 18 -17.29 8.45 3.69
C GLY A 18 -15.95 8.74 2.98
N MET A 19 -14.88 7.99 3.27
CA MET A 19 -13.58 8.09 2.59
C MET A 19 -13.40 6.93 1.61
N LEU A 20 -12.82 7.15 0.44
CA LEU A 20 -12.45 6.07 -0.48
C LEU A 20 -11.05 5.54 -0.12
N ILE A 21 -10.98 4.33 0.44
CA ILE A 21 -9.75 3.76 1.01
C ILE A 21 -9.33 2.52 0.21
N PRO A 22 -8.04 2.37 -0.16
CA PRO A 22 -7.55 1.12 -0.74
C PRO A 22 -7.50 0.02 0.33
N MET A 23 -8.26 -1.05 0.13
CA MET A 23 -8.34 -2.16 1.08
C MET A 23 -7.27 -3.23 0.83
N SER A 24 -6.50 -3.09 -0.25
CA SER A 24 -5.36 -3.96 -0.54
C SER A 24 -4.18 -3.18 -1.12
N GLY A 25 -2.97 -3.66 -0.86
CA GLY A 25 -1.79 -3.08 -1.47
C GLY A 25 -0.53 -3.87 -1.21
N GLY A 26 0.56 -3.41 -1.80
CA GLY A 26 1.86 -4.02 -1.65
C GLY A 26 2.97 -3.15 -2.16
N GLU A 27 4.19 -3.52 -1.79
CA GLU A 27 5.41 -2.79 -2.12
C GLU A 27 6.43 -3.74 -2.74
N ALA A 28 7.20 -3.22 -3.67
CA ALA A 28 8.23 -3.97 -4.37
C ALA A 28 9.48 -3.14 -4.58
N TRP A 29 10.63 -3.81 -4.52
CA TRP A 29 11.86 -3.25 -5.06
C TRP A 29 11.82 -3.36 -6.58
N ILE A 30 12.18 -2.28 -7.27
CA ILE A 30 12.43 -2.29 -8.70
C ILE A 30 13.93 -2.48 -8.90
N ARG A 31 14.30 -3.65 -9.40
CA ARG A 31 15.69 -4.02 -9.68
C ARG A 31 15.89 -4.13 -11.19
N PRO A 32 17.14 -4.07 -11.68
CA PRO A 32 17.42 -4.35 -13.08
C PRO A 32 16.90 -5.73 -13.53
N GLU A 33 16.90 -6.72 -12.63
CA GLU A 33 16.39 -8.07 -12.89
C GLU A 33 14.85 -8.15 -12.83
N GLY A 34 14.19 -7.06 -12.46
CA GLY A 34 12.74 -6.94 -12.42
C GLY A 34 12.18 -6.57 -11.04
N ARG A 35 10.85 -6.56 -10.99
CA ARG A 35 10.07 -6.20 -9.81
C ARG A 35 10.07 -7.35 -8.79
N ARG A 36 10.53 -7.09 -7.57
CA ARG A 36 10.51 -8.05 -6.45
C ARG A 36 9.66 -7.52 -5.31
N ALA A 37 8.44 -8.06 -5.19
CA ALA A 37 7.56 -7.76 -4.07
C ALA A 37 8.20 -8.23 -2.75
N TYR A 38 8.13 -7.37 -1.74
CA TYR A 38 8.57 -7.70 -0.37
C TYR A 38 7.46 -7.51 0.67
N PHE A 39 6.41 -6.79 0.30
CA PHE A 39 5.21 -6.64 1.12
C PHE A 39 3.96 -6.78 0.24
N ALA A 40 2.97 -7.49 0.77
CA ALA A 40 1.61 -7.53 0.25
C ALA A 40 0.65 -7.70 1.43
N GLY A 41 -0.43 -6.94 1.45
CA GLY A 41 -1.35 -6.88 2.58
C GLY A 41 -2.77 -6.53 2.19
N LYS A 42 -3.69 -6.82 3.13
CA LYS A 42 -5.09 -6.42 3.08
C LYS A 42 -5.49 -5.77 4.41
N VAL A 43 -6.36 -4.78 4.33
CA VAL A 43 -6.91 -4.10 5.50
C VAL A 43 -8.01 -4.97 6.11
N ASN A 44 -7.79 -5.45 7.34
CA ASN A 44 -8.80 -6.25 8.07
C ASN A 44 -9.64 -5.39 9.03
N LYS A 45 -9.06 -4.34 9.60
CA LYS A 45 -9.70 -3.42 10.54
C LYS A 45 -9.12 -2.03 10.36
N LEU A 46 -9.97 -1.01 10.42
CA LEU A 46 -9.60 0.40 10.31
C LEU A 46 -10.01 1.14 11.58
N ARG A 47 -9.07 1.91 12.15
CA ARG A 47 -9.30 2.83 13.28
C ARG A 47 -8.61 4.15 12.92
N TYR A 48 -9.31 5.26 13.09
CA TYR A 48 -8.80 6.58 12.73
C TYR A 48 -9.41 7.65 13.63
N GLU A 49 -8.74 8.79 13.70
CA GLU A 49 -9.19 10.01 14.36
C GLU A 49 -8.91 11.17 13.40
N TRP A 50 -9.78 12.19 13.40
CA TRP A 50 -9.55 13.39 12.60
C TRP A 50 -8.53 14.28 13.28
N ALA A 51 -7.63 14.88 12.49
CA ALA A 51 -6.76 15.93 12.99
C ALA A 51 -7.61 17.13 13.43
N THR A 52 -7.21 17.73 14.55
CA THR A 52 -7.84 18.95 15.11
C THR A 52 -7.06 20.18 14.70
#